data_AF-A0A132BUM8-F1
#
_entry.id   AF-A0A132BUM8-F1
#
_cell.length_a   1.000
_cell.length_b   1.000
_cell.length_c   1.000
_cell.angle_alpha   90.00
_cell.angle_beta   90.00
_cell.angle_gamma   90.00
#
_symmetry.space_group_name_H-M   'P 1'
#
loop_
_entity.id
_entity.type
_entity.pdbx_description
1 polymer ?
#
loop_
_entity_poly.entity_id
_entity_poly.type
_entity_poly.pdbx_seq_one_letter_code
_entity_poly.pdbx_strand_id
1 'polypeptide(L)' 'MVGGVLVVIALLVIRLSDGKTTPLLPQQISLPDGATARAVTFGPGWIAVVTTDDRILILDGETGDIRQEVTIH' A
#
# COMPACT_ATOMS: atom_id res chain seq x y z
N MET A 1 21.77 -30.64 -8.90
CA MET A 1 21.17 -29.66 -7.96
C MET A 1 20.86 -28.31 -8.60
N VAL A 2 21.69 -27.79 -9.51
CA VAL A 2 21.46 -26.48 -10.18
C VAL A 2 20.14 -26.38 -10.96
N GLY A 3 19.68 -27.47 -11.60
CA GLY A 3 18.44 -27.45 -12.38
C GLY A 3 17.19 -27.11 -11.56
N GLY A 4 17.10 -27.62 -10.33
CA GLY A 4 15.98 -27.31 -9.43
C GLY A 4 15.95 -25.83 -9.02
N VAL A 5 17.12 -25.25 -8.75
CA VAL A 5 17.25 -23.82 -8.41
C VAL A 5 16.82 -22.94 -9.59
N LEU A 6 17.23 -23.29 -10.82
CA LEU A 6 16.82 -22.56 -12.02
C LEU A 6 15.30 -22.57 -12.24
N VAL A 7 14.65 -23.72 -11.99
CA VAL A 7 13.18 -23.83 -12.09
C VAL A 7 12.50 -22.91 -11.06
N VAL A 8 12.95 -22.91 -9.80
CA VAL A 8 12.36 -22.04 -8.76
C VAL A 8 12.54 -20.56 -9.11
N ILE A 9 13.73 -20.16 -9.58
CA ILE A 9 13.99 -18.78 -10.01
C ILE A 9 13.07 -18.39 -11.18
N ALA A 10 12.97 -19.24 -12.20
CA ALA A 10 12.11 -18.98 -13.35
C ALA A 10 10.63 -18.80 -12.94
N LEU A 11 10.12 -19.71 -12.10
CA LEU A 11 8.76 -19.61 -11.58
C LEU A 11 8.54 -18.34 -10.73
N LEU A 12 9.52 -17.97 -9.90
CA LEU A 12 9.47 -16.74 -9.09
C LEU A 12 9.40 -15.50 -9.99
N VAL A 13 10.24 -15.42 -11.03
CA VAL A 13 10.26 -14.30 -11.97
C VAL A 13 8.93 -14.16 -12.70
N ILE A 14 8.36 -15.26 -13.19
CA ILE A 14 7.04 -15.26 -13.85
C ILE A 14 5.98 -14.74 -12.88
N ARG A 15 5.92 -15.32 -11.67
CA ARG A 15 4.89 -14.97 -10.68
C ARG A 15 4.97 -13.52 -10.22
N LEU A 16 6.18 -13.00 -10.03
CA LEU A 16 6.39 -11.61 -9.62
C LEU A 16 6.14 -10.63 -10.78
N SER A 17 6.36 -11.06 -12.03
CA SER A 17 6.11 -10.24 -13.21
C SER A 17 4.62 -10.10 -13.54
N ASP A 18 3.81 -11.12 -13.24
CA ASP A 18 2.35 -11.08 -13.38
C ASP A 18 1.67 -10.20 -12.29
N GLY A 19 2.34 -9.97 -11.16
CA GLY A 19 1.86 -9.15 -10.05
C GLY A 19 1.92 -7.63 -10.28
N LYS A 20 1.98 -7.17 -11.54
CA LYS A 20 2.08 -5.74 -11.93
C LYS A 20 0.76 -4.96 -11.79
N THR A 21 -0.02 -5.23 -10.76
CA THR A 21 -0.97 -4.21 -10.30
C THR A 21 -0.16 -3.23 -9.45
N THR A 22 0.60 -2.36 -10.11
CA THR A 22 1.15 -1.19 -9.43
C THR A 22 -0.04 -0.52 -8.78
N PRO A 23 -0.08 -0.37 -7.45
CA PRO A 23 -1.19 0.29 -6.82
C PRO A 23 -1.28 1.68 -7.47
N LEU A 24 -2.49 2.05 -7.92
CA LEU A 24 -2.72 3.41 -8.36
C LEU A 24 -2.52 4.25 -7.09
N LEU A 25 -1.48 5.08 -7.10
CA LEU A 25 -1.22 6.06 -6.06
C LEU A 25 -1.49 7.43 -6.65
N PRO A 26 -2.22 8.31 -5.95
CA PRO A 26 -2.30 9.70 -6.33
C PRO A 26 -0.91 10.34 -6.22
N GLN A 27 -0.64 11.36 -7.05
CA GLN A 27 0.68 12.01 -7.09
C GLN A 27 1.06 12.65 -5.75
N GLN A 28 0.06 13.08 -4.97
CA GLN A 28 0.21 13.69 -3.65
C GLN A 28 -0.99 13.30 -2.78
N ILE A 29 -0.73 13.00 -1.51
CA ILE A 29 -1.75 12.77 -0.49
C ILE A 29 -1.55 13.83 0.59
N SER A 30 -2.54 14.70 0.76
CA SER A 30 -2.55 15.68 1.85
C SER A 30 -3.21 15.07 3.07
N LEU A 31 -2.47 14.95 4.17
CA LEU A 31 -3.04 14.54 5.44
C LEU A 31 -3.80 15.71 6.10
N PRO A 32 -4.96 15.46 6.71
CA PRO A 32 -5.70 16.47 7.46
C PRO A 32 -4.90 16.94 8.69
N ASP A 33 -5.15 18.18 9.11
CA ASP A 33 -4.68 18.81 10.37
C ASP A 33 -3.17 18.83 10.61
N GLY A 34 -2.34 18.66 9.57
CA GLY A 34 -0.89 18.52 9.74
C GLY A 34 -0.48 17.21 10.39
N ALA A 35 -1.37 16.20 10.37
CA ALA A 35 -1.07 14.87 10.86
C ALA A 35 0.16 14.30 10.14
N THR A 36 1.07 13.70 10.92
CA THR A 36 2.29 13.10 10.38
C THR A 36 2.06 11.60 10.19
N ALA A 37 2.32 11.11 8.99
CA ALA A 37 2.25 9.68 8.70
C ALA A 37 3.38 8.94 9.45
N ARG A 38 2.99 7.95 10.26
CA ARG A 38 3.89 7.01 10.91
C ARG A 38 4.12 5.77 10.05
N ALA A 39 3.09 5.30 9.36
CA ALA A 39 3.17 4.19 8.42
C ALA A 39 2.14 4.36 7.31
N VAL A 40 2.46 3.86 6.12
CA VAL A 40 1.57 3.86 4.95
C VAL A 40 1.49 2.44 4.42
N THR A 41 0.28 1.93 4.23
CA THR A 41 -0.01 0.60 3.69
C THR A 41 -0.88 0.73 2.45
N PHE A 42 -0.51 0.03 1.38
CA PHE A 42 -1.25 0.04 0.12
C PHE A 42 -2.05 -1.26 -0.01
N GLY A 43 -3.35 -1.12 -0.23
CA GLY A 43 -4.23 -2.23 -0.58
C GLY A 43 -4.82 -2.06 -1.98
N PRO A 44 -5.58 -3.05 -2.47
CA PRO A 44 -6.22 -2.96 -3.78
C PRO A 44 -7.27 -1.84 -3.79
N GLY A 45 -6.94 -0.69 -4.39
CA GLY A 45 -7.84 0.46 -4.52
C GLY A 45 -7.96 1.34 -3.27
N TRP A 46 -7.08 1.17 -2.27
CA TRP A 46 -7.11 1.98 -1.05
C TRP A 46 -5.72 2.12 -0.41
N ILE A 47 -5.58 3.14 0.43
CA ILE A 47 -4.33 3.46 1.13
C ILE A 47 -4.66 3.68 2.60
N ALA A 48 -4.04 2.92 3.50
CA ALA A 48 -4.14 3.18 4.94
C ALA A 48 -2.93 3.99 5.39
N VAL A 49 -3.19 5.12 6.03
CA VAL A 49 -2.17 5.95 6.66
C VAL A 49 -2.37 5.89 8.16
N VAL A 50 -1.40 5.33 8.86
CA VAL A 50 -1.34 5.37 10.33
C VAL A 50 -0.65 6.68 10.70
N THR A 51 -1.32 7.50 11.49
CA THR A 51 -0.81 8.79 11.93
C THR A 51 -0.17 8.70 13.31
N THR A 52 0.64 9.68 13.69
CA THR A 52 1.33 9.72 14.99
C THR A 52 0.41 10.01 16.19
N ASP A 53 -0.81 10.45 15.93
CA ASP A 53 -1.86 10.76 16.90
C ASP A 53 -2.87 9.60 17.07
N ASP A 54 -2.42 8.37 16.84
CA ASP A 54 -3.18 7.12 17.06
C ASP A 54 -4.48 7.02 16.25
N ARG A 55 -4.43 7.46 14.98
CA ARG A 55 -5.52 7.28 14.01
C ARG A 55 -5.04 6.51 12.79
N ILE A 56 -5.99 5.83 12.15
CA ILE A 56 -5.79 5.18 10.85
C ILE A 56 -6.77 5.81 9.88
N LEU A 57 -6.22 6.48 8.86
CA LEU A 57 -6.97 7.07 7.76
C LEU A 57 -6.97 6.08 6.59
N ILE A 58 -8.15 5.61 6.20
CA ILE A 58 -8.33 4.82 4.98
C ILE A 58 -8.73 5.78 3.87
N LEU A 59 -7.85 5.91 2.89
CA LEU A 59 -7.98 6.77 1.73
C LEU A 59 -8.35 5.96 0.51
N ASP A 60 -9.09 6.56 -0.41
CA ASP A 60 -9.29 6.01 -1.73
C ASP A 60 -7.96 6.00 -2.53
N GLY A 61 -7.68 4.90 -3.22
CA GLY A 61 -6.43 4.75 -3.98
C GLY A 61 -6.37 5.62 -5.24
N GLU A 62 -7.50 6.03 -5.81
CA GLU A 62 -7.51 6.89 -7.00
C GLU A 62 -7.57 8.37 -6.64
N THR A 63 -8.47 8.75 -5.72
CA THR A 63 -8.71 10.17 -5.41
C THR A 63 -7.91 10.68 -4.22
N GLY A 64 -7.49 9.79 -3.30
CA GLY A 64 -6.89 10.17 -2.03
C GLY A 64 -7.89 10.69 -0.99
N ASP A 65 -9.20 10.60 -1.25
CA ASP A 65 -10.23 11.04 -0.30
C ASP A 65 -10.32 10.12 0.91
N ILE A 66 -10.60 10.68 2.09
CA ILE A 66 -10.81 9.91 3.31
C ILE A 66 -12.13 9.16 3.21
N ARG A 67 -12.04 7.84 3.13
CA ARG A 67 -13.20 6.92 3.15
C ARG A 67 -13.57 6.53 4.57
N GLN A 68 -12.58 6.38 5.44
CA GLN A 68 -12.79 5.96 6.82
C GLN A 68 -11.69 6.49 7.74
N GLU A 69 -12.06 6.80 8.97
CA GLU A 69 -11.15 7.15 10.05
C GLU A 69 -11.39 6.18 11.20
N VAL A 70 -10.31 5.58 11.72
CA VAL A 70 -10.35 4.67 12.87
C VAL A 70 -9.44 5.22 13.95
N THR A 71 -10.00 5.50 15.13
CA THR A 71 -9.23 5.89 16.32
C THR A 71 -8.79 4.65 17.07
N ILE A 72 -7.50 4.58 17.42
CA ILE A 72 -6.91 3.51 18.20
C ILE A 72 -6.85 4.01 19.65
N HIS A 73 -7.79 3.60 20.50
CA HIS A 73 -7.80 3.94 21.94
C HIS A 73 -7.74 2.68 22.80
#